data_AF-A0A318EF17-F1
#
_entry.id   AF-A0A318EF17-F1
#
_cell.length_a   1.000
_cell.length_b   1.000
_cell.length_c   1.000
_cell.angle_alpha   90.00
_cell.angle_beta   90.00
_cell.angle_gamma   90.00
#
_symmetry.space_group_name_H-M   'P 1'
#
loop_
_entity.id
_entity.type
_entity.pdbx_description
1 polymer ?
#
loop_
_entity_poly.entity_id
_entity_poly.type
_entity_poly.pdbx_seq_one_letter_code
_entity_poly.pdbx_strand_id
1 'polypeptide(L)'
;MVWVDAVLGLLAIALSAEVWRRSTADTRAIEGLADSLRRSGALLIELRRRIEQQRQLAEAQQLTETAVDVGTQAVRQVHFGIAAIPFGLLEALPATRDTTRVVRQAHDVIANAVYGTIRGVNRLSGQATRSALGLRTERDPGVSGRDDHD
;
A
#
# COMPACT_ATOMS: atom_id res chain seq x y z
N MET A 1 18.21 47.76 65.47
CA MET A 1 17.45 47.79 64.19
C MET A 1 18.26 47.26 63.02
N VAL A 2 19.53 47.66 62.85
CA VAL A 2 20.40 47.25 61.71
C VAL A 2 20.46 45.73 61.42
N TRP A 3 20.35 44.88 62.44
CA TRP A 3 20.38 43.42 62.27
C TRP A 3 19.13 42.84 61.59
N VAL A 4 17.97 43.49 61.74
CA VAL A 4 16.71 43.05 61.11
C VAL A 4 16.75 43.32 59.61
N ASP A 5 17.26 44.49 59.21
CA ASP A 5 17.41 44.87 57.80
C ASP A 5 18.39 43.95 57.06
N ALA A 6 19.46 43.51 57.75
CA ALA A 6 20.41 42.54 57.22
C ALA A 6 19.78 41.16 56.96
N VAL A 7 18.93 40.68 57.87
CA VAL A 7 18.22 39.39 57.73
C VAL A 7 17.17 39.46 56.61
N LEU A 8 16.43 40.58 56.52
CA LEU A 8 15.46 40.80 55.44
C LEU A 8 16.14 40.86 54.06
N GLY A 9 17.30 41.52 53.97
CA GLY A 9 18.11 41.55 52.74
C GLY A 9 18.56 40.16 52.31
N LEU A 10 19.04 39.34 53.24
CA LEU A 10 19.45 37.95 52.95
C LEU A 10 18.28 37.07 52.49
N LEU A 11 17.10 37.20 53.13
CA LEU A 11 15.88 36.49 52.72
C LEU A 11 15.42 36.91 51.32
N ALA A 12 15.46 38.20 51.00
CA ALA A 12 15.10 38.72 49.68
C ALA A 12 16.06 38.18 48.59
N ILE A 13 17.37 38.13 48.87
CA ILE A 13 18.36 37.55 47.96
C ILE A 13 18.11 36.05 47.78
N ALA A 14 17.85 35.31 48.87
CA ALA A 14 17.60 33.87 48.80
C ALA A 14 16.33 33.54 48.00
N LEU A 15 15.24 34.27 48.21
CA LEU A 15 13.98 34.12 47.45
C LEU A 15 14.17 34.48 45.97
N SER A 16 14.90 35.56 45.69
CA SER A 16 15.21 35.97 44.30
C SER A 16 16.07 34.92 43.59
N ALA A 17 17.05 34.34 44.28
CA ALA A 17 17.88 33.26 43.75
C ALA A 17 17.06 31.98 43.49
N GLU A 18 16.13 31.62 44.37
CA GLU A 18 15.25 30.45 44.18
C GLU A 18 14.25 30.67 43.02
N VAL A 19 13.66 31.86 42.89
CA VAL A 19 12.82 32.21 41.75
C VAL A 19 13.61 32.14 40.44
N TRP A 20 14.85 32.64 40.43
CA TRP A 20 15.71 32.58 39.25
C TRP A 20 16.12 31.14 38.91
N ARG A 21 16.39 30.28 39.90
CA ARG A 21 16.65 28.85 39.69
C ARG A 21 15.44 28.14 39.11
N ARG A 22 14.23 28.43 39.60
CA ARG A 22 12.99 27.85 39.09
C ARG A 22 12.66 28.34 37.69
N SER A 23 12.77 29.64 37.43
CA SER A 23 12.50 30.20 36.11
C SER A 23 13.46 29.65 35.06
N THR A 24 14.75 29.50 35.39
CA THR A 24 15.73 28.89 34.49
C THR A 24 15.47 27.40 34.27
N ALA A 25 15.00 26.66 35.29
CA ALA A 25 14.59 25.26 35.13
C ALA A 25 13.35 25.12 34.22
N ASP A 26 12.34 25.95 34.40
CA ASP A 26 11.11 25.95 33.60
C ASP A 26 11.41 26.32 32.14
N THR A 27 12.30 27.29 31.91
CA THR A 27 12.69 27.69 30.54
C THR A 27 13.34 26.51 29.80
N ARG A 28 14.22 25.77 30.47
CA ARG A 28 14.85 24.56 29.90
C ARG A 28 13.85 23.44 29.63
N ALA A 29 12.83 23.30 30.48
CA ALA A 29 11.77 22.31 30.28
C ALA A 29 10.90 22.64 29.05
N ILE A 30 10.56 23.91 28.86
CA ILE A 30 9.80 24.39 27.69
C ILE A 30 10.61 24.21 26.40
N GLU A 31 11.90 24.54 26.42
CA GLU A 31 12.81 24.31 25.28
C GLU A 31 12.89 22.83 24.91
N GLY A 32 13.03 21.94 25.90
CA GLY A 32 13.04 20.49 25.68
C GLY A 32 11.73 19.97 25.09
N LEU A 33 10.58 20.47 25.55
CA LEU A 33 9.27 20.14 25.00
C LEU A 33 9.14 20.63 23.55
N ALA A 34 9.53 21.87 23.27
CA ALA A 34 9.48 22.44 21.92
C ALA A 34 10.34 21.61 20.94
N ASP A 35 11.52 21.17 21.35
CA ASP A 35 12.37 20.31 20.54
C ASP A 35 11.76 18.92 20.31
N SER A 36 11.13 18.34 21.33
CA SER A 36 10.43 17.05 21.19
C SER A 36 9.26 17.15 20.20
N LEU A 37 8.50 18.24 20.23
CA LEU A 37 7.38 18.50 19.30
C LEU A 37 7.88 18.69 17.87
N ARG A 38 8.99 19.43 17.68
CA ARG A 38 9.63 19.59 16.37
C ARG A 38 10.07 18.25 15.80
N ARG A 39 10.69 17.38 16.61
CA ARG A 39 11.11 16.04 16.20
C ARG A 39 9.91 15.16 15.81
N SER A 40 8.87 15.13 16.64
CA SER A 40 7.63 14.40 16.36
C SER A 40 6.97 14.90 15.07
N GLY A 41 6.92 16.21 14.86
CA GLY A 41 6.42 16.82 13.63
C GLY A 41 7.20 16.36 12.39
N ALA A 42 8.53 16.34 12.47
CA ALA A 42 9.38 15.84 11.38
C ALA A 42 9.12 14.35 11.08
N LEU A 43 8.94 13.52 12.11
CA LEU A 43 8.60 12.10 11.95
C LEU A 43 7.24 11.89 11.30
N LEU A 44 6.22 12.66 11.67
CA LEU A 44 4.89 12.56 11.07
C LEU A 44 4.91 12.93 9.58
N ILE A 45 5.69 13.94 9.19
CA ILE A 45 5.86 14.33 7.79
C ILE A 45 6.52 13.19 7.01
N GLU A 46 7.58 12.59 7.56
CA GLU A 46 8.26 11.45 6.94
C GLU A 46 7.35 10.23 6.79
N LEU A 47 6.57 9.89 7.83
CA LEU A 47 5.59 8.80 7.77
C LEU A 47 4.51 9.05 6.72
N ARG A 48 3.97 10.27 6.67
CA ARG A 48 2.97 10.66 5.66
C ARG A 48 3.53 10.52 4.25
N ARG A 49 4.80 10.90 4.04
CA ARG A 49 5.47 10.75 2.75
C ARG A 49 5.62 9.28 2.36
N ARG A 50 5.99 8.40 3.30
CA ARG A 50 6.09 6.96 3.05
C ARG A 50 4.76 6.32 2.70
N ILE A 51 3.69 6.68 3.41
CA ILE A 51 2.33 6.19 3.13
C ILE A 51 1.91 6.60 1.71
N GLU A 52 2.15 7.86 1.34
CA GLU A 52 1.84 8.36 0.00
C GLU A 52 2.63 7.62 -1.09
N GLN A 53 3.93 7.39 -0.86
CA GLN A 53 4.76 6.61 -1.78
C GLN A 53 4.27 5.16 -1.93
N GLN A 54 3.92 4.50 -0.82
CA GLN A 54 3.37 3.14 -0.85
C GLN A 54 2.05 3.09 -1.61
N ARG A 55 1.19 4.09 -1.42
CA ARG A 55 -0.08 4.22 -2.13
C ARG A 55 0.13 4.37 -3.63
N GLN A 56 1.03 5.26 -4.06
CA GLN A 56 1.34 5.45 -5.47
C GLN A 56 1.89 4.17 -6.12
N LEU A 57 2.73 3.42 -5.42
CA LEU A 57 3.22 2.13 -5.89
C LEU A 57 2.10 1.08 -6.00
N ALA A 58 1.16 1.06 -5.04
CA ALA A 58 0.00 0.18 -5.07
C ALA A 58 -0.91 0.47 -6.28
N GLU A 59 -1.21 1.74 -6.51
CA GLU A 59 -2.05 2.19 -7.63
C GLU A 59 -1.39 1.86 -8.98
N ALA A 60 -0.09 2.13 -9.12
CA ALA A 60 0.68 1.77 -10.32
C ALA A 60 0.73 0.25 -10.55
N GLN A 61 0.89 -0.54 -9.48
CA GLN A 61 0.86 -2.01 -9.55
C GLN A 61 -0.49 -2.51 -10.04
N GLN A 62 -1.59 -2.02 -9.47
CA GLN A 62 -2.95 -2.41 -9.85
C GLN A 62 -3.26 -2.04 -11.31
N LEU A 63 -2.85 -0.85 -11.74
CA LEU A 63 -3.01 -0.42 -13.13
C LEU A 63 -2.23 -1.33 -14.09
N THR A 64 -1.00 -1.70 -13.71
CA THR A 64 -0.16 -2.61 -14.51
C THR A 64 -0.78 -4.00 -14.61
N GLU A 65 -1.23 -4.57 -13.47
CA GLU A 65 -1.89 -5.88 -13.43
C GLU A 65 -3.14 -5.88 -14.33
N THR A 66 -3.95 -4.83 -14.25
CA THR A 66 -5.15 -4.67 -15.08
C THR A 66 -4.80 -4.54 -16.57
N ALA A 67 -3.80 -3.73 -16.90
CA ALA A 67 -3.36 -3.53 -18.28
C ALA A 67 -2.85 -4.83 -18.92
N VAL A 68 -2.08 -5.63 -18.18
CA VAL A 68 -1.60 -6.95 -18.64
C VAL A 68 -2.78 -7.90 -18.83
N ASP A 69 -3.75 -7.94 -17.91
CA ASP A 69 -4.92 -8.81 -18.05
C ASP A 69 -5.78 -8.44 -19.27
N VAL A 70 -6.07 -7.16 -19.46
CA VAL A 70 -6.83 -6.65 -20.62
C VAL A 70 -6.08 -6.90 -21.92
N GLY A 71 -4.78 -6.60 -21.97
CA GLY A 71 -3.94 -6.84 -23.15
C GLY A 71 -3.87 -8.32 -23.50
N THR A 72 -3.67 -9.19 -22.51
CA THR A 72 -3.66 -10.64 -22.69
C THR A 72 -4.98 -11.15 -23.24
N GLN A 73 -6.11 -10.62 -22.73
CA GLN A 73 -7.44 -10.97 -23.23
C GLN A 73 -7.67 -10.51 -24.68
N ALA A 74 -7.26 -9.29 -25.02
CA ALA A 74 -7.38 -8.77 -26.38
C ALA A 74 -6.57 -9.60 -27.37
N VAL A 75 -5.31 -9.90 -27.05
CA VAL A 75 -4.45 -10.75 -27.87
C VAL A 75 -5.05 -12.15 -28.02
N ARG A 76 -5.57 -12.74 -26.94
CA ARG A 76 -6.26 -14.03 -26.99
C ARG A 76 -7.45 -14.00 -27.96
N GLN A 77 -8.31 -12.99 -27.85
CA GLN A 77 -9.48 -12.89 -28.73
C GLN A 77 -9.09 -12.79 -30.20
N VAL A 78 -8.09 -11.96 -30.52
CA VAL A 78 -7.56 -11.83 -31.88
C VAL A 78 -6.94 -13.14 -32.36
N HIS A 79 -6.13 -13.79 -31.53
CA HIS A 79 -5.46 -15.06 -31.87
C HIS A 79 -6.47 -16.16 -32.21
N PHE A 80 -7.49 -16.37 -31.37
CA PHE A 80 -8.56 -17.33 -31.66
C PHE A 80 -9.40 -16.94 -32.87
N GLY A 81 -9.68 -15.64 -33.06
CA GLY A 81 -10.42 -15.14 -34.20
C GLY A 81 -9.70 -15.40 -35.53
N ILE A 82 -8.40 -15.14 -35.59
CA ILE A 82 -7.58 -15.40 -36.78
C ILE A 82 -7.43 -16.91 -37.01
N ALA A 83 -7.19 -17.70 -35.95
CA ALA A 83 -7.04 -19.15 -36.06
C ALA A 83 -8.33 -19.84 -36.56
N ALA A 84 -9.50 -19.28 -36.29
CA ALA A 84 -10.76 -19.85 -36.75
C ALA A 84 -10.89 -19.88 -38.28
N ILE A 85 -10.24 -18.98 -39.02
CA ILE A 85 -10.31 -18.90 -40.48
C ILE A 85 -9.70 -20.15 -41.16
N PRO A 86 -8.41 -20.49 -40.95
CA PRO A 86 -7.83 -21.67 -41.58
C PRO A 86 -8.45 -22.98 -41.09
N PHE A 87 -8.81 -23.09 -39.79
CA PHE A 87 -9.52 -24.28 -39.31
C PHE A 87 -10.89 -24.43 -39.97
N GLY A 88 -11.66 -23.35 -40.11
CA GLY A 88 -12.94 -23.37 -40.81
C GLY A 88 -12.80 -23.80 -42.27
N LEU A 89 -11.78 -23.32 -42.97
CA LEU A 89 -11.50 -23.70 -44.36
C LEU A 89 -11.16 -25.19 -44.49
N LEU A 90 -10.27 -25.70 -43.63
CA LEU A 90 -9.83 -27.10 -43.66
C LEU A 90 -10.92 -28.07 -43.16
N GLU A 91 -11.80 -27.65 -42.26
CA GLU A 91 -12.96 -28.44 -41.80
C GLU A 91 -14.06 -28.55 -42.86
N ALA A 92 -14.13 -27.60 -43.79
CA ALA A 92 -15.07 -27.64 -44.91
C ALA A 92 -14.70 -28.74 -45.94
N LEU A 93 -13.42 -29.12 -46.02
CA LEU A 93 -12.92 -30.15 -46.94
C LEU A 93 -13.08 -31.55 -46.32
N PRO A 94 -13.78 -32.50 -46.99
CA PRO A 94 -13.99 -33.84 -46.44
C PRO A 94 -12.70 -34.60 -46.12
N ALA A 95 -11.66 -34.42 -46.93
CA ALA A 95 -10.39 -35.13 -46.79
C ALA A 95 -9.59 -34.72 -45.53
N THR A 96 -9.80 -33.51 -45.00
CA THR A 96 -9.02 -32.98 -43.87
C THR A 96 -9.85 -32.77 -42.60
N ARG A 97 -11.18 -32.81 -42.70
CA ARG A 97 -12.12 -32.42 -41.64
C ARG A 97 -11.78 -33.00 -40.26
N ASP A 98 -11.63 -34.31 -40.15
CA ASP A 98 -11.47 -34.96 -38.84
C ASP A 98 -10.09 -34.65 -38.25
N THR A 99 -9.04 -34.70 -39.07
CA THR A 99 -7.68 -34.31 -38.66
C THR A 99 -7.65 -32.85 -38.21
N THR A 100 -8.28 -31.94 -38.96
CA THR A 100 -8.34 -30.53 -38.62
C THR A 100 -9.04 -30.27 -37.31
N ARG A 101 -10.13 -30.99 -37.00
CA ARG A 101 -10.81 -30.88 -35.70
C ARG A 101 -9.91 -31.27 -34.53
N VAL A 102 -9.15 -32.36 -34.67
CA VAL A 102 -8.20 -32.80 -33.64
C VAL A 102 -7.11 -31.74 -33.43
N VAL A 103 -6.54 -31.21 -34.52
CA VAL A 103 -5.50 -30.17 -34.45
C VAL A 103 -6.07 -28.89 -33.83
N ARG A 104 -7.30 -28.50 -34.18
CA ARG A 104 -7.97 -27.34 -33.58
C ARG A 104 -8.16 -27.52 -32.09
N GLN A 105 -8.60 -28.69 -31.65
CA GLN A 105 -8.77 -28.97 -30.22
C GLN A 105 -7.43 -28.87 -29.47
N ALA A 106 -6.35 -29.43 -30.04
CA ALA A 106 -5.01 -29.32 -29.47
C ALA A 106 -4.53 -27.86 -29.40
N HIS A 107 -4.72 -27.10 -30.48
CA HIS A 107 -4.43 -25.67 -30.53
C HIS A 107 -5.17 -24.91 -29.43
N ASP A 108 -6.47 -25.12 -29.28
CA ASP A 108 -7.30 -24.41 -28.32
C ASP A 108 -6.88 -24.74 -26.88
N VAL A 109 -6.55 -26.00 -26.59
CA VAL A 109 -6.01 -26.41 -25.27
C VAL A 109 -4.69 -25.71 -24.97
N ILE A 110 -3.75 -25.72 -25.91
CA ILE A 110 -2.43 -25.11 -25.72
C ILE A 110 -2.57 -23.59 -25.56
N ALA A 111 -3.33 -22.93 -26.42
CA ALA A 111 -3.55 -21.49 -26.35
C ALA A 111 -4.19 -21.11 -25.00
N ASN A 112 -5.20 -21.86 -24.56
CA ASN A 112 -5.83 -21.63 -23.25
C ASN A 112 -4.84 -21.81 -22.09
N ALA A 113 -3.94 -22.79 -22.16
CA ALA A 113 -2.91 -22.99 -21.16
C ALA A 113 -1.90 -21.82 -21.13
N VAL A 114 -1.45 -21.35 -22.31
CA VAL A 114 -0.53 -20.20 -22.41
C VAL A 114 -1.15 -18.94 -21.83
N TYR A 115 -2.34 -18.54 -22.29
CA TYR A 115 -3.01 -17.35 -21.76
C TYR A 115 -3.44 -17.50 -20.30
N GLY A 116 -3.76 -18.72 -19.86
CA GLY A 116 -4.00 -19.04 -18.45
C GLY A 116 -2.75 -18.80 -17.60
N THR A 117 -1.60 -19.27 -18.06
CA THR A 117 -0.30 -19.11 -17.39
C THR A 117 0.09 -17.64 -17.27
N ILE A 118 -0.05 -16.86 -18.35
CA ILE A 118 0.26 -15.42 -18.33
C ILE A 118 -0.55 -14.70 -17.25
N ARG A 119 -1.87 -14.94 -17.20
CA ARG A 119 -2.74 -14.34 -16.16
C ARG A 119 -2.39 -14.85 -14.76
N GLY A 120 -2.05 -16.13 -14.63
CA GLY A 120 -1.60 -16.72 -13.36
C GLY A 120 -0.35 -16.02 -12.83
N VAL A 121 0.67 -15.85 -13.68
CA VAL A 121 1.91 -15.14 -13.34
C VAL A 121 1.65 -13.67 -13.03
N ASN A 122 0.79 -12.99 -13.78
CA ASN A 122 0.41 -11.60 -13.55
C ASN A 122 -0.20 -11.42 -12.14
N ARG A 123 -1.19 -12.26 -11.78
CA ARG A 123 -1.82 -12.25 -10.45
C ARG A 123 -0.85 -12.60 -9.32
N LEU A 124 -0.01 -13.60 -9.52
CA LEU A 124 0.99 -14.00 -8.54
C LEU A 124 1.99 -12.85 -8.28
N SER A 125 2.43 -12.19 -9.35
CA SER A 125 3.32 -11.02 -9.27
C SER A 125 2.64 -9.86 -8.53
N GLY A 126 1.37 -9.60 -8.80
CA GLY A 126 0.57 -8.61 -8.08
C GLY A 126 0.44 -8.94 -6.59
N GLN A 127 0.14 -10.19 -6.25
CA GLN A 127 0.02 -10.64 -4.86
C GLN A 127 1.36 -10.54 -4.10
N ALA A 128 2.47 -10.95 -4.73
CA ALA A 128 3.80 -10.83 -4.14
C ALA A 128 4.18 -9.36 -3.90
N THR A 129 3.88 -8.48 -4.86
CA THR A 129 4.16 -7.05 -4.75
C THR A 129 3.34 -6.39 -3.64
N ARG A 130 2.04 -6.69 -3.55
CA ARG A 130 1.19 -6.19 -2.44
C ARG A 130 1.69 -6.66 -1.07
N SER A 131 2.12 -7.92 -0.98
CA SER A 131 2.70 -8.47 0.25
C SER A 131 4.01 -7.77 0.62
N ALA A 132 4.88 -7.48 -0.36
CA ALA A 132 6.14 -6.77 -0.14
C ALA A 132 5.93 -5.30 0.25
N LEU A 133 4.87 -4.65 -0.26
CA LEU A 133 4.51 -3.28 0.10
C LEU A 133 3.82 -3.18 1.48
N GLY A 134 3.59 -4.30 2.18
CA GLY A 134 2.91 -4.31 3.48
C GLY A 134 1.41 -4.04 3.38
N LEU A 135 0.84 -4.08 2.17
CA LEU A 135 -0.58 -3.92 1.90
C LEU A 135 -1.31 -5.24 2.20
N ARG A 136 -1.23 -5.70 3.45
CA ARG A 136 -2.19 -6.68 3.95
C ARG A 136 -3.49 -5.92 4.09
N THR A 137 -4.44 -6.21 3.20
CA THR A 137 -5.84 -5.85 3.39
C THR A 137 -6.23 -6.29 4.81
N GLU A 138 -6.37 -5.31 5.71
CA GLU A 138 -7.21 -5.47 6.88
C GLU A 138 -8.55 -5.94 6.34
N ARG A 139 -8.83 -7.21 6.61
CA ARG A 139 -10.14 -7.80 6.41
C ARG A 139 -11.06 -7.00 7.31
N ASP A 140 -11.78 -6.06 6.72
CA ASP A 140 -12.82 -5.27 7.36
C ASP A 140 -13.70 -6.22 8.19
N PRO A 141 -13.70 -6.13 9.54
CA PRO A 141 -14.70 -6.80 10.35
C PRO A 141 -15.99 -6.00 10.20
N GLY A 142 -16.61 -6.14 9.03
CA GLY A 142 -17.96 -5.67 8.81
C GLY A 142 -18.88 -6.37 9.81
N VAL A 143 -19.47 -5.55 10.68
CA VAL A 143 -20.83 -5.71 11.21
C VAL A 143 -21.07 -7.04 11.96
N SER A 144 -20.67 -7.10 13.23
CA SER A 144 -21.41 -7.91 14.19
C SER A 144 -22.62 -7.10 14.63
N GLY A 145 -23.79 -7.55 14.19
CA GLY A 145 -25.09 -7.02 14.60
C GLY A 145 -25.15 -6.89 16.12
N ARG A 146 -25.63 -5.74 16.55
CA ARG A 146 -26.04 -5.48 17.92
C ARG A 146 -27.36 -6.22 18.11
N ASP A 147 -27.28 -7.37 18.76
CA ASP A 147 -28.42 -8.03 19.37
C ASP A 147 -28.90 -7.17 20.54
N ASP A 148 -29.86 -6.27 20.29
CA ASP A 148 -30.66 -5.68 21.35
C ASP A 148 -32.02 -6.42 21.35
N HIS A 149 -32.00 -7.61 21.95
CA HIS A 149 -33.16 -8.12 22.67
C HIS A 149 -33.09 -7.54 24.08
N ASP A 150 -34.02 -6.63 24.39
CA ASP A 150 -34.82 -6.57 25.64
C ASP A 150 -35.68 -5.30 25.68
#